data_AF-A0A972IB18-F1
#
_entry.id   AF-A0A972IB18-F1
#
_cell.length_a   1.000
_cell.length_b   1.000
_cell.length_c   1.000
_cell.angle_alpha   90.00
_cell.angle_beta   90.00
_cell.angle_gamma   90.00
#
_symmetry.space_group_name_H-M   'P 1'
#
loop_
_entity.id
_entity.type
_entity.pdbx_description
1 polymer ?
#
loop_
_entity_poly.entity_id
_entity_poly.type
_entity_poly.pdbx_seq_one_letter_code
_entity_poly.pdbx_strand_id
1 'polypeptide(L)'
;MPFRRAKLRGQDVWARCLEDGTLLADGGRVEIRYKAGDGKAYFAAARNLTVTDGPILSDAELGEASRVEKKNGEKKSEKVDAASYPVAPEGDETLVYADGACQGNPGPAGLGVVLLDGEGLRELSEYLGEATNNIAELTAILRAVEASDPKRPLRLYTDSSYAIGVLQKGWKAKANVDLVARVKDAIRKHGKVRLHHVRGHAGVPLNERADELAVDAVKRRASSGWRRR
;
A
#
# COMPACT_ATOMS: atom_id res chain seq x y z
N MET A 1 33.26 -5.09 20.54
CA MET A 1 33.20 -3.85 19.73
C MET A 1 32.18 -2.92 20.36
N PRO A 2 32.46 -1.63 20.52
CA PRO A 2 31.64 -0.77 21.35
C PRO A 2 30.29 -0.37 20.72
N PHE A 3 29.49 0.33 21.50
CA PHE A 3 28.21 0.90 21.14
C PHE A 3 28.17 2.38 21.44
N ARG A 4 27.42 3.11 20.62
CA ARG A 4 27.16 4.53 20.82
C ARG A 4 25.66 4.82 20.85
N ARG A 5 25.29 5.91 21.52
CA ARG A 5 23.92 6.42 21.51
C ARG A 5 23.49 6.84 20.09
N ALA A 6 22.30 6.40 19.70
CA ALA A 6 21.65 6.79 18.47
C ALA A 6 20.12 6.84 18.65
N LYS A 7 19.43 7.43 17.67
CA LYS A 7 17.97 7.41 17.57
C LYS A 7 17.51 6.57 16.40
N LEU A 8 16.51 5.71 16.63
CA LEU A 8 15.77 4.99 15.61
C LEU A 8 14.30 5.38 15.71
N ARG A 9 13.76 6.05 14.68
CA ARG A 9 12.35 6.52 14.65
C ARG A 9 11.97 7.33 15.91
N GLY A 10 12.89 8.17 16.38
CA GLY A 10 12.70 9.01 17.57
C GLY A 10 12.89 8.30 18.91
N GLN A 11 13.11 6.99 18.93
CA GLN A 11 13.44 6.24 20.14
C GLN A 11 14.95 6.11 20.32
N ASP A 12 15.41 6.25 21.56
CA ASP A 12 16.82 6.07 21.91
C ASP A 12 17.23 4.59 21.86
N VAL A 13 18.38 4.34 21.25
CA VAL A 13 19.00 3.01 21.12
C VAL A 13 20.52 3.11 21.29
N TRP A 14 21.14 1.98 21.59
CA TRP A 14 22.57 1.78 21.51
C TRP A 14 22.89 1.08 20.19
N ALA A 15 23.69 1.70 19.34
CA ALA A 15 24.04 1.19 18.02
C ALA A 15 25.52 0.80 17.98
N ARG A 16 25.81 -0.38 17.42
CA ARG A 16 27.17 -0.91 17.36
C ARG A 16 28.04 -0.01 16.48
N CYS A 17 29.23 0.31 16.97
CA CYS A 17 30.15 1.23 16.32
C CYS A 17 31.61 0.75 16.40
N LEU A 18 32.46 1.37 15.60
CA LEU A 18 33.91 1.31 15.72
C LEU A 18 34.38 2.16 16.91
N GLU A 19 35.67 2.10 17.24
CA GLU A 19 36.26 2.83 18.37
C GLU A 19 36.19 4.36 18.20
N ASP A 20 36.21 4.84 16.96
CA ASP A 20 36.01 6.26 16.61
C ASP A 20 34.53 6.72 16.73
N GLY A 21 33.63 5.78 17.02
CA GLY A 21 32.20 5.99 17.14
C GLY A 21 31.43 6.00 15.81
N THR A 22 32.06 5.61 14.69
CA THR A 22 31.41 5.38 13.40
C THR A 22 30.54 4.13 13.44
N LEU A 23 29.31 4.18 12.93
CA LEU A 23 28.40 3.01 12.96
C LEU A 23 28.96 1.83 12.16
N LEU A 24 28.98 0.65 12.79
CA LEU A 24 29.44 -0.57 12.15
C LEU A 24 28.27 -1.24 11.42
N ALA A 25 28.21 -1.04 10.10
CA ALA A 25 27.17 -1.60 9.25
C ALA A 25 27.68 -2.82 8.47
N ASP A 26 27.08 -3.98 8.70
CA ASP A 26 27.28 -5.20 7.88
C ASP A 26 26.05 -5.40 6.98
N GLY A 27 26.26 -5.49 5.67
CA GLY A 27 25.17 -5.52 4.68
C GLY A 27 24.20 -4.32 4.79
N GLY A 28 24.70 -3.16 5.24
CA GLY A 28 23.90 -1.96 5.49
C GLY A 28 23.06 -2.00 6.76
N ARG A 29 23.25 -2.99 7.64
CA ARG A 29 22.54 -3.14 8.92
C ARG A 29 23.49 -3.01 10.09
N VAL A 30 23.03 -2.31 11.11
CA VAL A 30 23.75 -2.07 12.36
C VAL A 30 23.02 -2.82 13.46
N GLU A 31 23.77 -3.52 14.32
CA GLU A 31 23.20 -4.09 15.53
C GLU A 31 22.81 -2.97 16.49
N ILE A 32 21.60 -3.05 17.04
CA ILE A 32 21.08 -2.11 18.01
C ILE A 32 20.52 -2.82 19.24
N ARG A 33 20.55 -2.12 20.37
CA ARG A 33 19.96 -2.55 21.64
C ARG A 33 19.14 -1.41 22.23
N TYR A 34 17.94 -1.72 22.73
CA TYR A 34 17.05 -0.70 23.29
C TYR A 34 17.37 -0.41 24.75
N LYS A 35 17.79 -1.41 25.51
CA LYS A 35 18.13 -1.28 26.93
C LYS A 35 19.42 -2.06 27.21
N ALA A 36 20.26 -1.52 28.09
CA ALA A 36 21.40 -2.28 28.61
C ALA A 36 20.89 -3.45 29.46
N GLY A 37 21.50 -4.63 29.30
CA GLY A 37 21.18 -5.84 30.08
C GLY A 37 19.85 -6.52 29.73
N ASP A 38 19.15 -6.13 28.66
CA ASP A 38 17.89 -6.79 28.27
C ASP A 38 18.08 -8.11 27.49
N GLY A 39 19.33 -8.48 27.21
CA GLY A 39 19.71 -9.71 26.52
C GLY A 39 19.34 -9.75 25.03
N LYS A 40 18.87 -8.64 24.44
CA LYS A 40 18.25 -8.62 23.11
C LYS A 40 19.00 -7.73 22.12
N ALA A 41 19.55 -8.35 21.08
CA ALA A 41 20.17 -7.67 19.96
C ALA A 41 19.22 -7.63 18.75
N TYR A 42 18.95 -6.42 18.25
CA TYR A 42 18.15 -6.19 17.05
C TYR A 42 19.04 -5.64 15.93
N PHE A 43 18.52 -5.57 14.70
CA PHE A 43 19.26 -5.03 13.56
C PHE A 43 18.41 -3.99 12.81
N ALA A 44 18.94 -2.78 12.66
CA ALA A 44 18.31 -1.69 11.91
C ALA A 44 19.18 -1.28 10.72
N ALA A 45 18.56 -0.75 9.67
CA ALA A 45 19.31 -0.20 8.54
C ALA A 45 20.08 1.05 9.01
N ALA A 46 21.36 1.16 8.66
CA ALA A 46 22.24 2.25 9.08
C ALA A 46 21.65 3.63 8.75
N ARG A 47 21.06 3.78 7.56
CA ARG A 47 20.38 5.01 7.10
C ARG A 47 19.22 5.49 7.98
N ASN A 48 18.67 4.63 8.83
CA ASN A 48 17.56 4.96 9.72
C ASN A 48 18.03 5.34 11.14
N LEU A 49 19.34 5.34 11.39
CA LEU A 49 19.95 5.67 12.67
C LEU A 49 20.54 7.09 12.60
N THR A 50 20.25 7.88 13.62
CA THR A 50 20.88 9.19 13.83
C THR A 50 21.76 9.09 15.06
N VAL A 51 23.08 9.15 14.89
CA VAL A 51 24.02 9.17 16.03
C VAL A 51 23.78 10.42 16.86
N THR A 52 23.80 10.28 18.18
CA THR A 52 23.64 11.38 19.12
C THR A 52 24.83 11.44 20.06
N ASP A 53 25.10 12.61 20.63
CA ASP A 53 26.14 12.78 21.64
C ASP A 53 25.89 11.88 22.84
N GLY A 54 26.97 11.33 23.39
CA GLY A 54 26.91 10.42 24.51
C GLY A 54 28.14 9.51 24.60
N PRO A 55 28.26 8.77 25.72
CA PRO A 55 29.37 7.87 25.95
C PRO A 55 29.36 6.72 24.95
N ILE A 56 30.55 6.20 24.67
CA ILE A 56 30.75 4.96 23.94
C ILE A 56 30.89 3.86 25.01
N LEU A 57 30.02 2.85 24.95
CA LEU A 57 29.98 1.75 25.90
C LEU A 57 30.52 0.47 25.26
N SER A 58 31.31 -0.29 26.01
CA SER A 58 31.76 -1.62 25.64
C SER A 58 30.63 -2.67 25.70
N ASP A 59 30.85 -3.85 25.10
CA ASP A 59 29.92 -4.98 25.22
C ASP A 59 29.68 -5.37 26.69
N ALA A 60 30.70 -5.26 27.56
CA ALA A 60 30.59 -5.59 28.98
C ALA A 60 29.66 -4.63 29.75
N GLU A 61 29.68 -3.35 29.40
CA GLU A 61 28.83 -2.33 30.03
C GLU A 61 27.37 -2.41 29.57
N LEU A 62 27.13 -2.88 28.35
CA LEU A 62 25.78 -3.06 27.79
C LEU A 62 25.17 -4.43 28.08
N GLY A 63 25.97 -5.37 28.59
CA GLY A 63 25.60 -6.76 28.86
C GLY A 63 25.61 -7.63 27.61
N GLU A 64 25.66 -8.95 27.80
CA GLU A 64 25.56 -9.89 26.69
C GLU A 64 24.15 -9.87 26.07
N ALA A 65 24.08 -10.02 24.75
CA ALA A 65 22.80 -10.07 24.05
C ALA A 65 22.84 -11.08 22.91
N SER A 66 21.73 -11.79 22.75
CA SER A 66 21.53 -12.71 21.64
C SER A 66 20.67 -12.05 20.57
N ARG A 67 20.94 -12.40 19.31
CA ARG A 67 20.18 -11.91 18.17
C ARG A 67 18.72 -12.29 18.34
N VAL A 68 17.86 -11.29 18.46
CA VAL A 68 16.42 -11.50 18.37
C VAL A 68 16.11 -11.79 16.91
N GLU A 69 15.90 -13.06 16.62
CA GLU A 69 15.20 -13.44 15.41
C GLU A 69 13.83 -12.80 15.49
N LYS A 70 13.62 -11.77 14.66
CA LYS A 70 12.24 -11.42 14.34
C LYS A 70 11.65 -12.70 13.78
N LYS A 71 10.62 -13.23 14.45
CA LYS A 71 9.48 -13.78 13.72
C LYS A 71 8.99 -12.63 12.84
N ASN A 72 9.69 -12.38 11.73
CA ASN A 72 9.01 -11.95 10.54
C ASN A 72 7.93 -13.01 10.45
N GLY A 73 6.68 -12.61 10.68
CA GLY A 73 5.62 -13.25 9.95
C GLY A 73 6.09 -13.13 8.51
N GLU A 74 6.73 -14.19 8.01
CA GLU A 74 6.51 -14.59 6.65
C GLU A 74 4.99 -14.62 6.55
N LYS A 75 4.40 -13.49 6.14
CA LYS A 75 3.39 -13.64 5.12
C LYS A 75 4.15 -14.33 4.01
N LYS A 76 4.13 -15.67 4.04
CA LYS A 76 4.10 -16.45 2.83
C LYS A 76 3.02 -15.76 2.02
N SER A 77 3.42 -14.83 1.17
CA SER A 77 2.62 -14.53 0.01
C SER A 77 2.64 -15.85 -0.73
N GLU A 78 1.71 -16.75 -0.42
CA GLU A 78 1.30 -17.73 -1.41
C GLU A 78 1.19 -16.95 -2.70
N LYS A 79 1.96 -17.35 -3.70
CA LYS A 79 1.82 -16.79 -5.03
C LYS A 79 0.43 -17.23 -5.46
N VAL A 80 -0.57 -16.43 -5.13
CA VAL A 80 -1.90 -16.54 -5.67
C VAL A 80 -1.70 -16.26 -7.15
N ASP A 81 -1.81 -17.32 -7.95
CA ASP A 81 -1.56 -17.26 -9.38
C ASP A 81 -2.53 -16.26 -10.01
N ALA A 82 -2.07 -15.48 -10.97
CA ALA A 82 -2.91 -14.51 -11.69
C ALA A 82 -4.21 -15.15 -12.23
N ALA A 83 -4.14 -16.42 -12.63
CA ALA A 83 -5.25 -17.21 -13.15
C ALA A 83 -6.36 -17.49 -12.11
N SER A 84 -6.12 -17.27 -10.82
CA SER A 84 -7.15 -17.48 -9.79
C SER A 84 -8.09 -16.29 -9.62
N TYR A 85 -7.80 -15.14 -10.24
CA TYR A 85 -8.64 -13.96 -10.16
C TYR A 85 -9.75 -14.01 -11.23
N PRO A 86 -10.99 -13.63 -10.89
CA PRO A 86 -12.11 -13.75 -11.82
C PRO A 86 -11.92 -12.80 -13.00
N VAL A 87 -12.17 -13.32 -14.20
CA VAL A 87 -12.14 -12.56 -15.47
C VAL A 87 -13.53 -12.36 -16.07
N ALA A 88 -14.56 -12.92 -15.44
CA ALA A 88 -15.96 -12.78 -15.81
C ALA A 88 -16.84 -12.77 -14.56
N PRO A 89 -18.01 -12.11 -14.60
CA PRO A 89 -18.95 -12.14 -13.48
C PRO A 89 -19.52 -13.54 -13.22
N GLU A 90 -19.79 -13.86 -11.96
CA GLU A 90 -20.55 -15.04 -11.56
C GLU A 90 -22.05 -14.69 -11.38
N GLY A 91 -22.92 -15.38 -12.14
CA GLY A 91 -24.37 -15.17 -12.03
C GLY A 91 -24.80 -13.78 -12.48
N ASP A 92 -25.57 -13.08 -11.62
CA ASP A 92 -26.06 -11.73 -11.88
C ASP A 92 -25.14 -10.65 -11.29
N GLU A 93 -23.92 -10.94 -10.85
CA GLU A 93 -23.07 -9.90 -10.26
C GLU A 93 -22.49 -8.92 -11.32
N THR A 94 -22.02 -7.77 -10.85
CA THR A 94 -21.13 -6.88 -11.57
C THR A 94 -19.71 -7.12 -11.06
N LEU A 95 -18.80 -7.46 -11.96
CA LEU A 95 -17.38 -7.63 -11.65
C LEU A 95 -16.62 -6.35 -12.04
N VAL A 96 -15.83 -5.79 -11.13
CA VAL A 96 -15.06 -4.57 -11.39
C VAL A 96 -13.61 -4.71 -10.94
N TYR A 97 -12.70 -4.18 -11.74
CA TYR A 97 -11.32 -3.86 -11.35
C TYR A 97 -11.12 -2.35 -11.46
N ALA A 98 -10.51 -1.75 -10.44
CA ALA A 98 -10.31 -0.31 -10.37
C ALA A 98 -8.91 0.02 -9.84
N ASP A 99 -8.23 0.94 -10.52
CA ASP A 99 -6.87 1.36 -10.19
C ASP A 99 -6.66 2.87 -10.42
N GLY A 100 -5.63 3.43 -9.78
CA GLY A 100 -5.24 4.83 -9.86
C GLY A 100 -3.74 4.99 -10.06
N ALA A 101 -3.36 5.91 -10.95
CA ALA A 101 -1.99 6.24 -11.27
C ALA A 101 -1.72 7.73 -11.01
N CYS A 102 -0.48 8.05 -10.62
CA CYS A 102 -0.06 9.40 -10.30
C CYS A 102 1.44 9.58 -10.62
N GLN A 103 1.78 10.55 -11.46
CA GLN A 103 3.16 10.84 -11.85
C GLN A 103 3.75 11.95 -10.97
N GLY A 104 4.53 11.57 -9.96
CA GLY A 104 4.87 12.47 -8.85
C GLY A 104 3.72 12.49 -7.84
N ASN A 105 4.01 12.55 -6.53
CA ASN A 105 2.97 12.41 -5.50
C ASN A 105 3.08 13.55 -4.47
N PRO A 106 2.34 14.66 -4.63
CA PRO A 106 1.32 14.92 -5.66
C PRO A 106 1.88 15.18 -7.07
N GLY A 107 1.03 15.01 -8.09
CA GLY A 107 1.37 15.17 -9.51
C GLY A 107 0.18 14.88 -10.44
N PRO A 108 0.35 14.93 -11.77
CA PRO A 108 -0.67 14.51 -12.73
C PRO A 108 -1.19 13.10 -12.41
N ALA A 109 -2.50 12.97 -12.24
CA ALA A 109 -3.14 11.75 -11.77
C ALA A 109 -4.30 11.33 -12.68
N GLY A 110 -4.56 10.03 -12.73
CA GLY A 110 -5.62 9.44 -13.52
C GLY A 110 -6.07 8.12 -12.92
N LEU A 111 -7.24 7.65 -13.33
CA LEU A 111 -7.82 6.40 -12.88
C LEU A 111 -8.27 5.53 -14.05
N GLY A 112 -8.36 4.24 -13.79
CA GLY A 112 -8.87 3.23 -14.70
C GLY A 112 -9.90 2.36 -14.02
N VAL A 113 -11.00 2.08 -14.71
CA VAL A 113 -12.02 1.13 -14.26
C VAL A 113 -12.39 0.20 -15.39
N VAL A 114 -12.41 -1.11 -15.09
CA VAL A 114 -12.86 -2.17 -15.98
C VAL A 114 -14.07 -2.82 -15.31
N LEU A 115 -15.24 -2.69 -15.92
CA LEU A 115 -16.51 -3.19 -15.40
C LEU A 115 -17.09 -4.23 -16.37
N LEU A 116 -17.42 -5.40 -15.85
CA LEU A 116 -18.06 -6.48 -16.59
C LEU A 116 -19.39 -6.82 -15.91
N ASP A 117 -20.44 -6.87 -16.71
CA ASP A 117 -21.77 -7.28 -16.27
C ASP A 117 -22.53 -7.96 -17.42
N GLY A 118 -23.83 -8.21 -17.23
CA GLY A 118 -24.69 -8.82 -18.27
C GLY A 118 -24.86 -7.97 -19.55
N GLU A 119 -24.44 -6.70 -19.55
CA GLU A 119 -24.41 -5.83 -20.73
C GLU A 119 -23.06 -5.87 -21.46
N GLY A 120 -22.06 -6.57 -20.91
CA GLY A 120 -20.73 -6.72 -21.49
C GLY A 120 -19.65 -5.94 -20.76
N LEU A 121 -18.52 -5.71 -21.46
CA LEU A 121 -17.35 -5.04 -20.93
C LEU A 121 -17.45 -3.52 -21.15
N ARG A 122 -17.25 -2.76 -20.07
CA ARG A 122 -17.16 -1.30 -20.05
C ARG A 122 -15.84 -0.85 -19.43
N GLU A 123 -15.18 0.10 -20.07
CA GLU A 123 -13.90 0.67 -19.61
C GLU A 123 -14.04 2.18 -19.37
N LEU A 124 -13.41 2.68 -18.31
CA LEU A 124 -13.26 4.10 -18.01
C LEU A 124 -11.79 4.43 -17.81
N SER A 125 -11.34 5.50 -18.47
CA SER A 125 -10.06 6.17 -18.22
C SER A 125 -10.37 7.63 -17.95
N GLU A 126 -10.03 8.15 -16.77
CA GLU A 126 -10.36 9.52 -16.35
C GLU A 126 -9.12 10.22 -15.81
N TYR A 127 -8.80 11.39 -16.39
CA TYR A 127 -7.72 12.26 -15.92
C TYR A 127 -8.24 13.20 -14.84
N LEU A 128 -7.54 13.28 -13.71
CA LEU A 128 -7.95 14.02 -12.52
C LEU A 128 -7.23 15.37 -12.35
N GLY A 129 -6.29 15.71 -13.24
CA GLY A 129 -5.41 16.86 -13.03
C GLY A 129 -4.32 16.56 -12.01
N GLU A 130 -3.94 17.55 -11.21
CA GLU A 130 -2.95 17.41 -10.14
C GLU A 130 -3.60 16.81 -8.88
N ALA A 131 -3.22 15.59 -8.50
CA ALA A 131 -3.71 14.91 -7.30
C ALA A 131 -2.65 13.98 -6.70
N THR A 132 -3.05 13.12 -5.75
CA THR A 132 -2.20 12.05 -5.20
C THR A 132 -2.67 10.69 -5.68
N ASN A 133 -1.82 9.66 -5.59
CA ASN A 133 -2.22 8.29 -5.95
C ASN A 133 -3.44 7.82 -5.15
N ASN A 134 -3.45 8.11 -3.85
CA ASN A 134 -4.57 7.75 -2.97
C ASN A 134 -5.89 8.40 -3.39
N ILE A 135 -5.86 9.63 -3.95
CA ILE A 135 -7.06 10.27 -4.50
C ILE A 135 -7.51 9.54 -5.77
N ALA A 136 -6.58 9.20 -6.65
CA ALA A 136 -6.89 8.46 -7.88
C ALA A 136 -7.51 7.09 -7.59
N GLU A 137 -6.89 6.29 -6.73
CA GLU A 137 -7.39 4.96 -6.33
C GLU A 137 -8.78 5.02 -5.68
N LEU A 138 -8.99 5.95 -4.72
CA LEU A 138 -10.30 6.11 -4.07
C LEU A 138 -11.37 6.60 -5.05
N THR A 139 -11.01 7.48 -5.98
CA THR A 139 -11.93 7.97 -6.99
C THR A 139 -12.28 6.87 -7.99
N ALA A 140 -11.34 5.99 -8.34
CA ALA A 140 -11.59 4.83 -9.19
C ALA A 140 -12.67 3.91 -8.57
N ILE A 141 -12.55 3.63 -7.28
CA ILE A 141 -13.55 2.86 -6.52
C ILE A 141 -14.90 3.59 -6.49
N LEU A 142 -14.90 4.91 -6.30
CA LEU A 142 -16.15 5.68 -6.33
C LEU A 142 -16.84 5.56 -7.69
N ARG A 143 -16.10 5.74 -8.79
CA ARG A 143 -16.64 5.62 -10.16
C ARG A 143 -17.19 4.23 -10.46
N ALA A 144 -16.50 3.20 -9.99
CA ALA A 144 -16.96 1.82 -10.10
C ALA A 144 -18.32 1.60 -9.42
N VAL A 145 -18.47 2.09 -8.17
CA VAL A 145 -19.72 1.96 -7.40
C VAL A 145 -20.84 2.83 -7.97
N GLU A 146 -20.53 4.01 -8.49
CA GLU A 146 -21.51 4.92 -9.10
C GLU A 146 -22.05 4.38 -10.44
N ALA A 147 -21.25 3.59 -11.18
CA ALA A 147 -21.61 3.07 -12.50
C ALA A 147 -22.28 1.68 -12.48
N SER A 148 -22.23 0.96 -11.35
CA SER A 148 -22.84 -0.36 -11.19
C SER A 148 -24.32 -0.28 -10.85
N ASP A 149 -25.10 -1.28 -11.28
CA ASP A 149 -26.52 -1.37 -10.93
C ASP A 149 -26.67 -1.78 -9.44
N PRO A 150 -27.26 -0.92 -8.57
CA PRO A 150 -27.41 -1.22 -7.15
C PRO A 150 -28.33 -2.42 -6.86
N LYS A 151 -29.11 -2.90 -7.84
CA LYS A 151 -29.92 -4.11 -7.69
C LYS A 151 -29.09 -5.38 -7.67
N ARG A 152 -27.92 -5.37 -8.32
CA ARG A 152 -27.03 -6.51 -8.53
C ARG A 152 -25.89 -6.51 -7.50
N PRO A 153 -25.34 -7.66 -7.11
CA PRO A 153 -24.11 -7.67 -6.30
C PRO A 153 -22.94 -7.02 -7.05
N LEU A 154 -22.08 -6.28 -6.35
CA LEU A 154 -20.86 -5.70 -6.91
C LEU A 154 -19.63 -6.38 -6.28
N ARG A 155 -18.82 -7.05 -7.09
CA ARG A 155 -17.52 -7.60 -6.71
C ARG A 155 -16.41 -6.71 -7.26
N LEU A 156 -15.78 -5.92 -6.40
CA LEU A 156 -14.79 -4.91 -6.78
C LEU A 156 -13.39 -5.30 -6.31
N TYR A 157 -12.43 -5.33 -7.23
CA TYR A 157 -11.02 -5.57 -6.98
C TYR A 157 -10.19 -4.29 -7.12
N THR A 158 -9.25 -4.09 -6.22
CA THR A 158 -8.24 -3.02 -6.26
C THR A 158 -6.98 -3.51 -5.55
N ASP A 159 -5.81 -3.07 -5.99
CA ASP A 159 -4.53 -3.33 -5.30
C ASP A 159 -4.16 -2.21 -4.30
N SER A 160 -5.01 -1.18 -4.16
CA SER A 160 -4.85 -0.12 -3.18
C SER A 160 -4.99 -0.65 -1.75
N SER A 161 -3.85 -0.93 -1.12
CA SER A 161 -3.79 -1.25 0.30
C SER A 161 -4.35 -0.13 1.18
N TYR A 162 -4.21 1.14 0.76
CA TYR A 162 -4.76 2.28 1.48
C TYR A 162 -6.28 2.27 1.46
N ALA A 163 -6.89 2.13 0.28
CA ALA A 163 -8.34 2.11 0.13
C ALA A 163 -8.96 0.93 0.91
N ILE A 164 -8.41 -0.28 0.79
CA ILE A 164 -8.84 -1.44 1.57
C ILE A 164 -8.74 -1.15 3.09
N GLY A 165 -7.65 -0.50 3.51
CA GLY A 165 -7.43 -0.10 4.88
C GLY A 165 -8.55 0.77 5.43
N VAL A 166 -8.86 1.87 4.75
CA VAL A 166 -9.82 2.88 5.23
C VAL A 166 -11.28 2.49 5.00
N LEU A 167 -11.58 1.71 3.96
CA LEU A 167 -12.95 1.31 3.59
C LEU A 167 -13.40 0.03 4.31
N GLN A 168 -12.52 -0.95 4.51
CA GLN A 168 -12.89 -2.28 5.03
C GLN A 168 -12.23 -2.64 6.37
N LYS A 169 -10.96 -2.24 6.59
CA LYS A 169 -10.19 -2.65 7.80
C LYS A 169 -10.29 -1.67 8.97
N GLY A 170 -11.20 -0.70 8.90
CA GLY A 170 -11.44 0.24 9.99
C GLY A 170 -10.31 1.25 10.24
N TRP A 171 -9.39 1.45 9.29
CA TRP A 171 -8.36 2.47 9.44
C TRP A 171 -8.98 3.87 9.45
N LYS A 172 -8.50 4.72 10.35
CA LYS A 172 -8.88 6.14 10.37
C LYS A 172 -8.20 6.86 9.21
N ALA A 173 -8.98 7.51 8.35
CA ALA A 173 -8.46 8.36 7.29
C ALA A 173 -7.74 9.57 7.92
N LYS A 174 -6.44 9.72 7.66
CA LYS A 174 -5.66 10.89 8.10
C LYS A 174 -5.62 12.00 7.04
N ALA A 175 -5.87 11.64 5.79
CA ALA A 175 -5.97 12.53 4.64
C ALA A 175 -7.14 12.07 3.77
N ASN A 176 -7.63 12.95 2.88
CA ASN A 176 -8.76 12.68 1.98
C ASN A 176 -10.04 12.25 2.71
N VAL A 177 -10.29 12.81 3.91
CA VAL A 177 -11.38 12.40 4.80
C VAL A 177 -12.74 12.48 4.10
N ASP A 178 -13.00 13.58 3.41
CA ASP A 178 -14.27 13.79 2.70
C ASP A 178 -14.45 12.79 1.55
N LEU A 179 -13.39 12.49 0.80
CA LEU A 179 -13.44 11.49 -0.27
C LEU A 179 -13.70 10.09 0.30
N VAL A 180 -13.02 9.71 1.38
CA VAL A 180 -13.26 8.43 2.05
C VAL A 180 -14.71 8.35 2.56
N ALA A 181 -15.25 9.44 3.12
CA ALA A 181 -16.63 9.48 3.56
C ALA A 181 -17.62 9.31 2.39
N ARG A 182 -17.38 9.98 1.26
CA ARG A 182 -18.18 9.84 0.03
C ARG A 182 -18.17 8.41 -0.51
N VAL A 183 -16.99 7.79 -0.59
CA VAL A 183 -16.85 6.39 -1.04
C VAL A 183 -17.62 5.45 -0.12
N LYS A 184 -17.49 5.61 1.21
CA LYS A 184 -18.24 4.81 2.18
C LYS A 184 -19.75 4.99 2.05
N ASP A 185 -20.22 6.21 1.83
CA ASP A 185 -21.63 6.49 1.63
C ASP A 185 -22.16 5.85 0.34
N ALA A 186 -21.41 5.94 -0.77
CA ALA A 186 -21.76 5.28 -2.03
C ALA A 186 -21.84 3.75 -1.87
N ILE A 187 -20.83 3.14 -1.22
CA ILE A 187 -20.83 1.70 -0.91
C ILE A 187 -22.05 1.32 -0.06
N ARG A 188 -22.37 2.12 0.97
CA ARG A 188 -23.53 1.89 1.83
C ARG A 188 -24.84 1.99 1.07
N LYS A 189 -25.00 3.00 0.21
CA LYS A 189 -26.20 3.20 -0.62
C LYS A 189 -26.40 2.06 -1.61
N HIS A 190 -25.32 1.53 -2.18
CA HIS A 190 -25.38 0.37 -3.07
C HIS A 190 -25.74 -0.92 -2.31
N GLY A 191 -25.31 -1.07 -1.05
CA GLY A 191 -25.78 -2.12 -0.14
C GLY A 191 -25.27 -3.55 -0.40
N LYS A 192 -24.77 -3.86 -1.60
CA LYS A 192 -24.31 -5.20 -2.01
C LYS A 192 -22.88 -5.21 -2.58
N VAL A 193 -21.99 -4.38 -2.03
CA VAL A 193 -20.60 -4.27 -2.49
C VAL A 193 -19.68 -5.18 -1.68
N ARG A 194 -18.87 -5.99 -2.37
CA ARG A 194 -17.76 -6.76 -1.82
C ARG A 194 -16.45 -6.23 -2.39
N LEU A 195 -15.61 -5.71 -1.51
CA LEU A 195 -14.31 -5.16 -1.86
C LEU A 195 -13.22 -6.21 -1.63
N HIS A 196 -12.36 -6.42 -2.61
CA HIS A 196 -11.31 -7.42 -2.63
C HIS A 196 -9.96 -6.77 -2.94
N HIS A 197 -8.93 -7.16 -2.17
CA HIS A 197 -7.57 -6.76 -2.45
C HIS A 197 -6.95 -7.72 -3.47
N VAL A 198 -6.52 -7.21 -4.61
CA VAL A 198 -5.67 -7.94 -5.57
C VAL A 198 -4.21 -7.53 -5.37
N ARG A 199 -3.28 -8.38 -5.78
CA ARG A 199 -1.86 -8.01 -5.77
C ARG A 199 -1.57 -7.17 -7.02
N GLY A 200 -1.05 -5.97 -6.84
CA GLY A 200 -0.58 -5.14 -7.94
C GLY A 200 0.54 -5.80 -8.75
N HIS A 201 0.56 -5.55 -10.06
CA HIS A 201 1.54 -6.09 -11.02
C HIS A 201 1.77 -7.61 -10.92
N ALA A 202 0.71 -8.37 -10.62
CA ALA A 202 0.78 -9.80 -10.41
C ALA A 202 0.39 -10.64 -11.64
N GLY A 203 0.21 -10.05 -12.82
CA GLY A 203 -0.28 -10.76 -14.02
C GLY A 203 -1.79 -10.81 -14.15
N VAL A 204 -2.55 -10.12 -13.28
CA VAL A 204 -4.02 -10.22 -13.24
C VAL A 204 -4.62 -9.39 -14.38
N PRO A 205 -5.18 -10.00 -15.44
CA PRO A 205 -5.42 -9.29 -16.70
C PRO A 205 -6.32 -8.06 -16.57
N LEU A 206 -7.40 -8.16 -15.78
CA LEU A 206 -8.33 -7.04 -15.61
C LEU A 206 -7.79 -5.94 -14.70
N ASN A 207 -6.90 -6.27 -13.75
CA ASN A 207 -6.22 -5.26 -12.93
C ASN A 207 -5.16 -4.53 -13.75
N GLU A 208 -4.36 -5.26 -14.53
CA GLU A 208 -3.38 -4.68 -15.44
C GLU A 208 -4.05 -3.78 -16.47
N ARG A 209 -5.22 -4.18 -16.96
CA ARG A 209 -6.02 -3.32 -17.83
C ARG A 209 -6.50 -2.04 -17.14
N ALA A 210 -6.87 -2.10 -15.86
CA ALA A 210 -7.23 -0.91 -15.10
C ALA A 210 -6.01 0.02 -14.88
N ASP A 211 -4.84 -0.53 -14.55
CA ASP A 211 -3.57 0.21 -14.45
C ASP A 211 -3.23 0.91 -15.78
N GLU A 212 -3.29 0.18 -16.90
CA GLU A 212 -3.08 0.73 -18.24
C GLU A 212 -3.99 1.93 -18.52
N LEU A 213 -5.28 1.83 -18.20
CA LEU A 213 -6.26 2.91 -18.39
C LEU A 213 -5.93 4.12 -17.51
N ALA A 214 -5.47 3.91 -16.27
CA ALA A 214 -5.08 4.97 -15.36
C ALA A 214 -3.82 5.70 -15.84
N VAL A 215 -2.78 4.94 -16.22
CA VAL A 215 -1.53 5.47 -16.77
C VAL A 215 -1.79 6.22 -18.08
N ASP A 216 -2.66 5.70 -18.93
CA ASP A 216 -3.04 6.35 -20.18
C ASP A 216 -3.74 7.69 -19.96
N ALA A 217 -4.63 7.80 -18.97
CA ALA A 217 -5.27 9.06 -18.60
C ALA A 217 -4.22 10.11 -18.22
N VAL A 218 -3.21 9.73 -17.44
CA VAL A 218 -2.10 10.61 -17.03
C VAL A 218 -1.28 11.03 -18.24
N LYS A 219 -0.86 10.08 -19.08
CA LYS A 219 -0.02 10.34 -20.26
C LYS A 219 -0.71 11.27 -21.27
N ARG A 220 -1.99 11.02 -21.53
CA ARG A 220 -2.78 11.81 -22.50
C ARG A 220 -3.34 13.09 -21.89
N ARG A 221 -3.35 13.22 -20.56
CA ARG A 221 -4.04 14.30 -19.81
C ARG A 221 -5.49 14.47 -20.27
N ALA A 222 -6.16 13.35 -20.53
CA ALA A 222 -7.49 13.32 -21.13
C ALA A 222 -8.33 12.17 -20.58
N SER A 223 -9.64 12.39 -20.53
CA SER A 223 -10.62 11.40 -20.10
C SER A 223 -11.31 10.77 -21.31
N SER A 224 -11.53 9.45 -21.24
CA SER A 224 -12.14 8.68 -22.32
C SER A 224 -13.67 8.64 -22.29
N GLY A 225 -14.26 8.94 -21.12
CA GLY A 225 -15.64 8.52 -20.79
C GLY A 225 -15.77 7.00 -20.68
N TRP A 226 -16.96 6.51 -20.32
CA TRP A 226 -17.27 5.08 -20.36
C TRP A 226 -17.37 4.59 -21.80
N ARG A 227 -16.58 3.57 -22.16
CA ARG A 227 -16.58 2.94 -23.47
C ARG A 227 -17.01 1.49 -23.36
N ARG A 228 -17.94 1.08 -24.23
CA ARG A 228 -18.28 -0.34 -24.44
C ARG A 228 -17.26 -0.94 -25.42
N ARG A 229 -16.79 -2.15 -25.12
CA ARG A 229 -15.93 -2.94 -26.01
C ARG A 229 -16.71 -4.04 -26.70
#